data_AF-A0AAV0UGU9-F1
#
_entry.id   AF-A0AAV0UGU9-F1
#
_cell.length_a   1.000
_cell.length_b   1.000
_cell.length_c   1.000
_cell.angle_alpha   90.00
_cell.angle_beta   90.00
_cell.angle_gamma   90.00
#
_symmetry.space_group_name_H-M   'P 1'
#
loop_
_entity.id
_entity.type
_entity.pdbx_description
1 polymer ?
#
loop_
_entity_poly.entity_id
_entity_poly.type
_entity_poly.pdbx_seq_one_letter_code
_entity_poly.pdbx_strand_id
1 'polypeptide(L)'
;MKKWKENHDGQLPTAFLEKDEFKKSLQEMTWGSLGHEVNFVEAAENAYMAYVPPQVPEEVASVLAAAASHTVSVEALEKTKDTKEFWLLAHAVADFVKQNEGLLPVTGVVPDMTASTEWYVALQELYMTKAKEDATRVHQILLKRMCELKLPQDMISFDVVAAFCKNAPSIGMLETRSVAQEYKHVNLMGVDLEDEDMEQSPLIWYFMLRAVAAFASQFNRYPGSEDAAATQDGAWLVAQAKALAADSDVMDWITDDHALEMTRSCQVELHNIAAVMGGIAAQEAVKLITHQFEPLNNTYVFNGISGMAATYQL
;
A
#
# COMPACT_ATOMS: atom_id res chain seq x y z
N MET A 1 -22.51 24.86 0.91
CA MET A 1 -23.16 23.54 1.08
C MET A 1 -24.59 23.61 1.66
N LYS A 2 -24.85 24.23 2.81
CA LYS A 2 -26.23 24.33 3.36
C LYS A 2 -27.24 24.91 2.36
N LYS A 3 -26.92 26.08 1.77
CA LYS A 3 -27.70 26.71 0.69
C LYS A 3 -27.91 25.81 -0.53
N TRP A 4 -26.91 24.98 -0.88
CA TRP A 4 -27.05 24.02 -1.97
C TRP A 4 -28.11 22.96 -1.63
N LYS A 5 -27.98 22.35 -0.44
CA LYS A 5 -28.92 21.35 0.06
C LYS A 5 -30.36 21.88 0.15
N GLU A 6 -30.54 23.13 0.58
CA GLU A 6 -31.87 23.78 0.64
C GLU A 6 -32.54 23.89 -0.75
N ASN A 7 -31.75 24.09 -1.81
CA ASN A 7 -32.25 24.22 -3.17
C ASN A 7 -32.39 22.88 -3.92
N HIS A 8 -31.84 21.79 -3.37
CA HIS A 8 -31.74 20.48 -4.03
C HIS A 8 -32.26 19.34 -3.12
N ASP A 9 -33.32 19.59 -2.36
CA ASP A 9 -34.00 18.59 -1.53
C ASP A 9 -33.07 17.82 -0.56
N GLY A 10 -32.04 18.50 -0.03
CA GLY A 10 -31.07 17.93 0.89
C GLY A 10 -29.91 17.17 0.22
N GLN A 11 -29.91 17.03 -1.11
CA GLN A 11 -28.95 16.21 -1.84
C GLN A 11 -27.59 16.90 -2.05
N LEU A 12 -26.55 16.08 -2.23
CA LEU A 12 -25.19 16.53 -2.56
C LEU A 12 -25.01 16.56 -4.08
N PRO A 13 -24.12 17.43 -4.61
CA PRO A 13 -23.71 17.37 -6.01
C PRO A 13 -23.11 15.99 -6.36
N THR A 14 -23.70 15.29 -7.33
CA THR A 14 -23.25 13.96 -7.76
C THR A 14 -22.74 13.98 -9.20
N ALA A 15 -23.51 14.61 -10.10
CA ALA A 15 -23.19 14.71 -11.51
C ALA A 15 -22.07 15.74 -11.78
N PHE A 16 -21.35 15.59 -12.89
CA PHE A 16 -20.32 16.55 -13.29
C PHE A 16 -20.86 17.99 -13.39
N LEU A 17 -22.05 18.15 -13.98
CA LEU A 17 -22.70 19.46 -14.11
C LEU A 17 -23.05 20.09 -12.76
N GLU A 18 -23.61 19.30 -11.83
CA GLU A 18 -23.93 19.77 -10.48
C GLU A 18 -22.66 20.16 -9.70
N LYS A 19 -21.57 19.40 -9.85
CA LYS A 19 -20.28 19.71 -9.24
C LYS A 19 -19.70 21.01 -9.78
N ASP A 20 -19.81 21.24 -11.09
CA ASP A 20 -19.38 22.48 -11.74
C ASP A 20 -20.25 23.67 -11.31
N GLU A 21 -21.57 23.49 -11.22
CA GLU A 21 -22.50 24.50 -10.72
C GLU A 21 -22.22 24.87 -9.26
N PHE A 22 -21.96 23.87 -8.40
CA PHE A 22 -21.57 24.11 -7.02
C PHE A 22 -20.27 24.92 -6.92
N LYS A 23 -19.26 24.59 -7.74
CA LYS A 23 -18.00 25.35 -7.81
C LYS A 23 -18.22 26.79 -8.29
N LYS A 24 -19.02 27.00 -9.34
CA LYS A 24 -19.38 28.33 -9.83
C LYS A 24 -20.11 29.15 -8.75
N SER A 25 -21.01 28.52 -7.99
CA SER A 25 -21.72 29.21 -6.91
C SER A 25 -20.78 29.75 -5.83
N LEU A 26 -19.64 29.09 -5.57
CA LEU A 26 -18.61 29.58 -4.65
C LEU A 26 -17.84 30.76 -5.24
N GLN A 27 -17.51 30.69 -6.53
CA GLN A 27 -16.81 31.78 -7.24
C GLN A 27 -17.66 33.05 -7.33
N GLU A 28 -18.97 32.92 -7.51
CA GLU A 28 -19.92 34.03 -7.54
C GLU A 28 -20.11 34.73 -6.17
N MET A 29 -19.69 34.10 -5.07
CA MET A 29 -19.71 34.72 -3.74
C MET A 29 -18.52 35.68 -3.52
N THR A 30 -17.53 35.68 -4.41
CA THR A 30 -16.35 36.53 -4.27
C THR A 30 -16.68 38.01 -4.43
N TRP A 31 -16.00 38.84 -3.64
CA TRP A 31 -16.04 40.29 -3.82
C TRP A 31 -14.98 40.72 -4.84
N GLY A 32 -15.44 41.31 -5.96
CA GLY A 32 -14.55 41.85 -6.99
C GLY A 32 -14.27 40.89 -8.14
N SER A 33 -13.10 41.01 -8.77
CA SER A 33 -12.72 40.15 -9.90
C SER A 33 -12.36 38.74 -9.45
N LEU A 34 -12.64 37.74 -10.29
CA LEU A 34 -12.24 36.35 -10.07
C LEU A 34 -10.75 36.27 -9.70
N GLY A 35 -10.44 35.60 -8.59
CA GLY A 35 -9.07 35.42 -8.10
C GLY A 35 -8.57 36.47 -7.11
N HIS A 36 -9.39 37.48 -6.76
CA HIS A 36 -9.01 38.49 -5.75
C HIS A 36 -8.99 37.93 -4.32
N GLU A 37 -9.98 37.08 -3.98
CA GLU A 37 -10.10 36.46 -2.67
C GLU A 37 -9.57 35.02 -2.71
N VAL A 38 -8.33 34.83 -2.23
CA VAL A 38 -7.62 33.53 -2.29
C VAL A 38 -8.37 32.42 -1.56
N ASN A 39 -9.02 32.72 -0.44
CA ASN A 39 -9.80 31.75 0.33
C ASN A 39 -10.98 31.15 -0.47
N PHE A 40 -11.63 31.92 -1.34
CA PHE A 40 -12.70 31.43 -2.21
C PHE A 40 -12.15 30.62 -3.40
N VAL A 41 -10.96 30.97 -3.89
CA VAL A 41 -10.26 30.15 -4.89
C VAL A 41 -9.95 28.77 -4.30
N GLU A 42 -9.34 28.72 -3.11
CA GLU A 42 -9.06 27.49 -2.37
C GLU A 42 -10.34 26.68 -2.10
N ALA A 43 -11.43 27.35 -1.73
CA ALA A 43 -12.72 26.69 -1.49
C ALA A 43 -13.31 26.06 -2.76
N ALA A 44 -13.16 26.70 -3.92
CA ALA A 44 -13.63 26.16 -5.21
C ALA A 44 -12.76 24.98 -5.69
N GLU A 45 -11.43 25.06 -5.48
CA GLU A 45 -10.49 23.97 -5.79
C GLU A 45 -10.75 22.74 -4.91
N ASN A 46 -10.98 22.94 -3.61
CA ASN A 46 -11.26 21.89 -2.63
C ASN A 46 -12.75 21.60 -2.44
N ALA A 47 -13.63 22.09 -3.33
CA ALA A 47 -15.08 21.94 -3.21
C ALA A 47 -15.54 20.48 -3.04
N TYR A 48 -14.76 19.53 -3.57
CA TYR A 48 -15.03 18.10 -3.45
C TYR A 48 -15.06 17.59 -2.02
N MET A 49 -14.29 18.19 -1.11
CA MET A 49 -14.33 17.82 0.31
C MET A 49 -15.70 18.08 0.96
N ALA A 50 -16.53 18.95 0.37
CA ALA A 50 -17.86 19.24 0.89
C ALA A 50 -18.95 18.27 0.40
N TYR A 51 -18.76 17.64 -0.77
CA TYR A 51 -19.78 16.80 -1.41
C TYR A 51 -19.37 15.32 -1.57
N VAL A 52 -18.10 14.98 -1.41
CA VAL A 52 -17.66 13.58 -1.33
C VAL A 52 -17.89 13.10 0.11
N PRO A 53 -18.78 12.13 0.34
CA PRO A 53 -19.01 11.61 1.67
C PRO A 53 -17.75 10.89 2.19
N PRO A 54 -17.42 11.03 3.48
CA PRO A 54 -16.32 10.28 4.08
C PRO A 54 -16.64 8.78 4.03
N GLN A 55 -15.66 7.97 3.66
CA GLN A 55 -15.74 6.51 3.60
C GLN A 55 -14.46 5.90 4.17
N VAL A 56 -14.57 4.66 4.64
CA VAL A 56 -13.41 3.87 5.08
C VAL A 56 -12.65 3.39 3.82
N PRO A 57 -11.34 3.67 3.69
CA PRO A 57 -10.54 3.11 2.59
C PRO A 57 -10.58 1.58 2.56
N GLU A 58 -10.46 0.98 1.39
CA GLU A 58 -10.56 -0.48 1.22
C GLU A 58 -9.45 -1.22 1.97
N GLU A 59 -8.23 -0.66 1.95
CA GLU A 59 -7.07 -1.17 2.65
C GLU A 59 -7.33 -1.21 4.16
N VAL A 60 -7.90 -0.14 4.72
CA VAL A 60 -8.27 -0.07 6.13
C VAL A 60 -9.41 -1.04 6.43
N ALA A 61 -10.41 -1.15 5.56
CA ALA A 61 -11.53 -2.05 5.75
C ALA A 61 -11.07 -3.52 5.84
N SER A 62 -10.06 -3.92 5.05
CA SER A 62 -9.45 -5.25 5.11
C SER A 62 -8.82 -5.54 6.48
N VAL A 63 -8.10 -4.55 7.05
CA VAL A 63 -7.50 -4.63 8.39
C VAL A 63 -8.57 -4.76 9.46
N LEU A 64 -9.63 -3.94 9.40
CA LEU A 64 -10.72 -3.96 10.38
C LEU A 64 -11.51 -5.27 10.34
N ALA A 65 -11.68 -5.87 9.15
CA ALA A 65 -12.29 -7.18 8.98
C ALA A 65 -11.41 -8.30 9.58
N ALA A 66 -10.10 -8.26 9.33
CA ALA A 66 -9.14 -9.21 9.87
C ALA A 66 -8.98 -9.12 11.40
N ALA A 67 -9.13 -7.93 11.99
CA ALA A 67 -8.90 -7.71 13.42
C ALA A 67 -9.76 -8.61 14.33
N ALA A 68 -10.96 -8.97 13.89
CA ALA A 68 -11.85 -9.88 14.61
C ALA A 68 -11.25 -11.29 14.77
N SER A 69 -10.59 -11.83 13.73
CA SER A 69 -10.03 -13.18 13.74
C SER A 69 -8.78 -13.28 14.63
N HIS A 70 -7.97 -12.22 14.68
CA HIS A 70 -6.75 -12.17 15.48
C HIS A 70 -6.98 -11.95 16.98
N THR A 71 -8.16 -11.49 17.37
CA THR A 71 -8.45 -11.14 18.77
C THR A 71 -9.53 -12.04 19.40
N VAL A 72 -9.90 -13.17 18.79
CA VAL A 72 -10.95 -14.08 19.30
C VAL A 72 -10.59 -14.65 20.67
N SER A 73 -9.33 -15.03 20.87
CA SER A 73 -8.85 -15.63 22.11
C SER A 73 -7.39 -15.24 22.39
N VAL A 74 -6.90 -15.55 23.59
CA VAL A 74 -5.50 -15.32 23.96
C VAL A 74 -4.58 -16.14 23.07
N GLU A 75 -4.95 -17.36 22.70
CA GLU A 75 -4.16 -18.21 21.81
C GLU A 75 -4.06 -17.62 20.39
N ALA A 76 -5.09 -16.92 19.92
CA ALA A 76 -5.05 -16.23 18.63
C ALA A 76 -4.08 -15.04 18.66
N LEU A 77 -4.07 -14.28 19.76
CA LEU A 77 -3.14 -13.18 20.00
C LEU A 77 -1.69 -13.64 20.16
N GLU A 78 -1.46 -14.79 20.79
CA GLU A 78 -0.11 -15.35 20.94
C GLU A 78 0.49 -15.80 19.60
N LYS A 79 -0.34 -16.18 18.61
CA LYS A 79 0.14 -16.44 17.25
C LYS A 79 0.67 -15.18 16.56
N THR A 80 0.20 -14.01 16.99
CA THR A 80 0.59 -12.69 16.46
C THR A 80 1.29 -11.86 17.53
N LYS A 81 2.16 -12.49 18.32
CA LYS A 81 2.82 -11.86 19.48
C LYS A 81 3.47 -10.50 19.17
N ASP A 82 4.12 -10.38 18.03
CA ASP A 82 4.83 -9.16 17.62
C ASP A 82 3.88 -8.04 17.16
N THR A 83 2.65 -8.39 16.78
CA THR A 83 1.61 -7.45 16.29
C THR A 83 0.38 -7.40 17.19
N LYS A 84 0.45 -7.94 18.40
CA LYS A 84 -0.67 -8.02 19.36
C LYS A 84 -1.32 -6.66 19.64
N GLU A 85 -0.51 -5.61 19.79
CA GLU A 85 -0.98 -4.26 20.12
C GLU A 85 -1.74 -3.66 18.94
N PHE A 86 -1.20 -3.83 17.73
CA PHE A 86 -1.85 -3.43 16.48
C PHE A 86 -3.23 -4.08 16.33
N TRP A 87 -3.33 -5.40 16.54
CA TRP A 87 -4.60 -6.11 16.39
C TRP A 87 -5.66 -5.72 17.42
N LEU A 88 -5.24 -5.47 18.67
CA LEU A 88 -6.14 -4.96 19.72
C LEU A 88 -6.67 -3.56 19.38
N LEU A 89 -5.81 -2.67 18.89
CA LEU A 89 -6.17 -1.32 18.46
C LEU A 89 -7.09 -1.34 17.23
N ALA A 90 -6.76 -2.14 16.22
CA ALA A 90 -7.57 -2.32 15.01
C ALA A 90 -8.96 -2.86 15.35
N HIS A 91 -9.06 -3.82 16.28
CA HIS A 91 -10.35 -4.33 16.74
C HIS A 91 -11.18 -3.25 17.44
N ALA A 92 -10.54 -2.44 18.30
CA ALA A 92 -11.22 -1.34 18.99
C ALA A 92 -11.74 -0.28 18.00
N VAL A 93 -10.97 0.03 16.96
CA VAL A 93 -11.41 0.91 15.86
C VAL A 93 -12.53 0.27 15.05
N ALA A 94 -12.46 -1.03 14.75
CA ALA A 94 -13.52 -1.73 14.02
C ALA A 94 -14.86 -1.66 14.75
N ASP A 95 -14.86 -1.84 16.07
CA ASP A 95 -16.06 -1.71 16.90
C ASP A 95 -16.53 -0.26 17.05
N PHE A 96 -15.60 0.71 17.10
CA PHE A 96 -15.93 2.12 17.04
C PHE A 96 -16.65 2.47 15.74
N VAL A 97 -16.13 2.02 14.59
CA VAL A 97 -16.70 2.27 13.26
C VAL A 97 -18.13 1.75 13.18
N LYS A 98 -18.40 0.54 13.71
CA LYS A 98 -19.77 -0.01 13.81
C LYS A 98 -20.70 0.86 14.66
N GLN A 99 -20.19 1.46 15.73
CA GLN A 99 -20.94 2.33 16.64
C GLN A 99 -21.04 3.79 16.14
N ASN A 100 -20.24 4.18 15.16
CA ASN A 100 -20.07 5.55 14.68
C ASN A 100 -20.49 5.67 13.21
N GLU A 101 -21.63 5.06 12.85
CA GLU A 101 -22.25 5.17 11.52
C GLU A 101 -21.35 4.75 10.34
N GLY A 102 -20.39 3.86 10.59
CA GLY A 102 -19.44 3.42 9.56
C GLY A 102 -18.28 4.38 9.32
N LEU A 103 -18.06 5.37 10.18
CA LEU A 103 -17.00 6.36 10.05
C LEU A 103 -15.84 6.10 11.02
N LEU A 104 -14.62 6.32 10.51
CA LEU A 104 -13.39 6.28 11.31
C LEU A 104 -13.35 7.42 12.36
N PRO A 105 -12.55 7.26 13.43
CA PRO A 105 -12.24 8.35 14.34
C PRO A 105 -11.71 9.58 13.61
N VAL A 106 -12.12 10.78 14.04
CA VAL A 106 -11.58 12.02 13.46
C VAL A 106 -10.09 12.14 13.79
N THR A 107 -9.27 12.46 12.77
CA THR A 107 -7.80 12.55 12.92
C THR A 107 -7.35 13.76 13.74
N GLY A 108 -8.18 14.80 13.78
CA GLY A 108 -7.89 16.08 14.43
C GLY A 108 -6.95 16.99 13.63
N VAL A 109 -6.52 16.56 12.44
CA VAL A 109 -5.64 17.34 11.56
C VAL A 109 -6.49 18.16 10.59
N VAL A 110 -6.21 19.46 10.54
CA VAL A 110 -6.80 20.39 9.56
C VAL A 110 -5.65 20.89 8.69
N PRO A 111 -5.73 20.80 7.35
CA PRO A 111 -4.69 21.32 6.46
C PRO A 111 -4.58 22.85 6.59
N ASP A 112 -3.45 23.39 6.16
CA ASP A 112 -3.31 24.85 6.05
C ASP A 112 -4.33 25.42 5.06
N MET A 113 -4.84 26.62 5.35
CA MET A 113 -5.81 27.31 4.50
C MET A 113 -5.76 28.82 4.72
N THR A 114 -6.13 29.59 3.69
CA THR A 114 -6.20 31.05 3.80
C THR A 114 -7.38 31.46 4.69
N ALA A 115 -7.07 31.76 5.96
CA ALA A 115 -8.01 32.26 6.95
C ALA A 115 -7.33 33.25 7.90
N SER A 116 -8.12 34.00 8.67
CA SER A 116 -7.56 34.74 9.81
C SER A 116 -7.07 33.76 10.87
N THR A 117 -6.03 34.13 11.62
CA THR A 117 -5.51 33.34 12.74
C THR A 117 -6.60 32.90 13.73
N GLU A 118 -7.53 33.79 14.08
CA GLU A 118 -8.61 33.49 15.03
C GLU A 118 -9.50 32.34 14.54
N TRP A 119 -10.03 32.44 13.32
CA TRP A 119 -10.87 31.40 12.72
C TRP A 119 -10.11 30.08 12.48
N TYR A 120 -8.85 30.15 12.06
CA TYR A 120 -8.03 28.95 11.84
C TYR A 120 -7.79 28.18 13.15
N VAL A 121 -7.41 28.89 14.22
CA VAL A 121 -7.19 28.28 15.55
C VAL A 121 -8.49 27.70 16.11
N ALA A 122 -9.61 28.44 16.02
CA ALA A 122 -10.90 27.96 16.49
C ALA A 122 -11.34 26.68 15.75
N LEU A 123 -11.10 26.60 14.43
CA LEU A 123 -11.39 25.40 13.64
C LEU A 123 -10.49 24.23 14.06
N GLN A 124 -9.19 24.49 14.25
CA GLN A 124 -8.23 23.47 14.69
C GLN A 124 -8.61 22.90 16.06
N GLU A 125 -8.96 23.75 17.03
CA GLU A 125 -9.40 23.34 18.37
C GLU A 125 -10.66 22.47 18.34
N LEU A 126 -11.61 22.77 17.44
CA LEU A 126 -12.81 21.96 17.25
C LEU A 126 -12.47 20.53 16.80
N TYR A 127 -11.60 20.40 15.79
CA TYR A 127 -11.17 19.10 15.27
C TYR A 127 -10.34 18.32 16.30
N MET A 128 -9.44 19.00 17.02
CA MET A 128 -8.64 18.37 18.09
C MET A 128 -9.52 17.88 19.24
N THR A 129 -10.53 18.66 19.63
CA THR A 129 -11.49 18.27 20.67
C THR A 129 -12.27 17.03 20.24
N LYS A 130 -12.80 17.03 19.01
CA LYS A 130 -13.52 15.87 18.48
C LYS A 130 -12.64 14.62 18.36
N ALA A 131 -11.39 14.77 17.90
CA ALA A 131 -10.44 13.67 17.84
C ALA A 131 -10.14 13.07 19.23
N LYS A 132 -10.03 13.92 20.26
CA LYS A 132 -9.83 13.47 21.64
C LYS A 132 -11.05 12.73 22.18
N GLU A 133 -12.26 13.20 21.90
CA GLU A 133 -13.50 12.51 22.25
C GLU A 133 -13.57 11.13 21.59
N ASP A 134 -13.25 11.04 20.31
CA ASP A 134 -13.25 9.78 19.56
C ASP A 134 -12.19 8.82 20.08
N ALA A 135 -10.96 9.28 20.31
CA ALA A 135 -9.91 8.48 20.92
C ALA A 135 -10.28 7.96 22.32
N THR A 136 -11.00 8.77 23.11
CA THR A 136 -11.52 8.35 24.43
C THR A 136 -12.53 7.22 24.29
N ARG A 137 -13.44 7.31 23.32
CA ARG A 137 -14.40 6.22 23.03
C ARG A 137 -13.68 4.95 22.57
N VAL A 138 -12.70 5.07 21.66
CA VAL A 138 -11.89 3.92 21.20
C VAL A 138 -11.14 3.28 22.38
N HIS A 139 -10.56 4.08 23.27
CA HIS A 139 -9.84 3.58 24.45
C HIS A 139 -10.78 2.82 25.40
N GLN A 140 -12.01 3.28 25.61
CA GLN A 140 -13.01 2.56 26.42
C GLN A 140 -13.40 1.21 25.80
N ILE A 141 -13.57 1.17 24.47
CA ILE A 141 -13.84 -0.08 23.72
C ILE A 141 -12.66 -1.05 23.88
N LEU A 142 -11.43 -0.55 23.74
CA LEU A 142 -10.21 -1.33 23.93
C LEU A 142 -10.14 -1.94 25.34
N LEU A 143 -10.34 -1.13 26.39
CA LEU A 143 -10.30 -1.59 27.78
C LEU A 143 -11.34 -2.69 28.06
N LYS A 144 -12.54 -2.55 27.49
CA LYS A 144 -13.57 -3.60 27.57
C LYS A 144 -13.08 -4.90 26.94
N ARG A 145 -12.48 -4.82 25.75
CA ARG A 145 -11.97 -6.00 25.03
C ARG A 145 -10.81 -6.67 25.78
N MET A 146 -9.90 -5.89 26.34
CA MET A 146 -8.79 -6.39 27.15
C MET A 146 -9.28 -7.08 28.42
N CYS A 147 -10.35 -6.56 29.05
CA CYS A 147 -10.99 -7.19 30.20
C CYS A 147 -11.60 -8.57 29.83
N GLU A 148 -12.29 -8.67 28.70
CA GLU A 148 -12.84 -9.93 28.18
C GLU A 148 -11.74 -10.97 27.94
N LEU A 149 -10.58 -10.54 27.45
CA LEU A 149 -9.41 -11.38 27.17
C LEU A 149 -8.50 -11.59 28.39
N LYS A 150 -8.86 -11.03 29.56
CA LYS A 150 -8.07 -11.09 30.81
C LYS A 150 -6.64 -10.55 30.66
N LEU A 151 -6.46 -9.53 29.82
CA LEU A 151 -5.18 -8.84 29.62
C LEU A 151 -5.03 -7.66 30.61
N PRO A 152 -3.79 -7.31 31.01
CA PRO A 152 -3.52 -6.11 31.81
C PRO A 152 -4.00 -4.84 31.10
N GLN A 153 -4.81 -4.02 31.77
CA GLN A 153 -5.43 -2.81 31.20
C GLN A 153 -4.43 -1.66 30.94
N ASP A 154 -3.25 -1.73 31.54
CA ASP A 154 -2.15 -0.77 31.40
C ASP A 154 -1.19 -1.13 30.26
N MET A 155 -1.44 -2.23 29.52
CA MET A 155 -0.60 -2.65 28.39
C MET A 155 -0.53 -1.60 27.28
N ILE A 156 -1.64 -0.89 27.02
CA ILE A 156 -1.74 0.10 25.93
C ILE A 156 -2.18 1.43 26.53
N SER A 157 -1.31 2.44 26.49
CA SER A 157 -1.60 3.77 27.03
C SER A 157 -2.58 4.54 26.14
N PHE A 158 -3.24 5.55 26.71
CA PHE A 158 -4.11 6.45 25.96
C PHE A 158 -3.39 7.15 24.80
N ASP A 159 -2.13 7.54 24.99
CA ASP A 159 -1.35 8.25 23.96
C ASP A 159 -1.14 7.36 22.71
N VAL A 160 -0.92 6.05 22.91
CA VAL A 160 -0.83 5.09 21.81
C VAL A 160 -2.17 4.97 21.09
N VAL A 161 -3.30 4.92 21.82
CA VAL A 161 -4.64 4.90 21.21
C VAL A 161 -4.90 6.17 20.41
N ALA A 162 -4.56 7.35 20.95
CA ALA A 162 -4.75 8.63 20.28
C ALA A 162 -3.89 8.72 19.00
N ALA A 163 -2.63 8.27 19.06
CA ALA A 163 -1.76 8.18 17.89
C ALA A 163 -2.31 7.20 16.83
N PHE A 164 -2.85 6.06 17.25
CA PHE A 164 -3.48 5.10 16.34
C PHE A 164 -4.75 5.69 15.69
N CYS A 165 -5.60 6.37 16.44
CA CYS A 165 -6.80 7.04 15.92
C CYS A 165 -6.44 8.13 14.88
N LYS A 166 -5.37 8.89 15.13
CA LYS A 166 -4.86 9.89 14.18
C LYS A 166 -4.45 9.28 12.84
N ASN A 167 -3.88 8.07 12.87
CA ASN A 167 -3.40 7.36 11.68
C ASN A 167 -4.39 6.29 11.19
N ALA A 168 -5.60 6.19 11.76
CA ALA A 168 -6.59 5.18 11.41
C ALA A 168 -6.95 5.14 9.92
N PRO A 169 -7.01 6.27 9.18
CA PRO A 169 -7.24 6.25 7.74
C PRO A 169 -6.10 5.65 6.90
N SER A 170 -4.93 5.39 7.49
CA SER A 170 -3.72 4.94 6.79
C SER A 170 -3.13 3.66 7.39
N ILE A 171 -3.89 2.94 8.22
CA ILE A 171 -3.46 1.62 8.68
C ILE A 171 -3.54 0.62 7.52
N GLY A 172 -2.57 -0.28 7.46
CA GLY A 172 -2.49 -1.31 6.43
C GLY A 172 -1.95 -2.61 7.02
N MET A 173 -2.17 -3.68 6.28
CA MET A 173 -1.55 -4.97 6.53
C MET A 173 -1.01 -5.48 5.21
N LEU A 174 0.22 -5.99 5.24
CA LEU A 174 0.86 -6.64 4.11
C LEU A 174 1.03 -8.13 4.41
N GLU A 175 0.36 -8.97 3.63
CA GLU A 175 0.54 -10.43 3.66
C GLU A 175 1.28 -10.87 2.41
N THR A 176 2.50 -11.42 2.60
CA THR A 176 3.29 -11.96 1.50
C THR A 176 3.16 -13.48 1.43
N ARG A 177 3.36 -14.03 0.24
CA ARG A 177 3.46 -15.48 0.08
C ARG A 177 4.81 -15.97 0.58
N SER A 178 4.87 -17.26 0.90
CA SER A 178 6.14 -17.88 1.26
C SER A 178 6.94 -18.23 0.01
N VAL A 179 8.28 -18.13 0.10
CA VAL A 179 9.19 -18.57 -0.96
C VAL A 179 8.92 -20.03 -1.37
N ALA A 180 8.51 -20.90 -0.43
CA ALA A 180 8.15 -22.28 -0.74
C ALA A 180 6.92 -22.41 -1.66
N GLN A 181 5.92 -21.53 -1.50
CA GLN A 181 4.75 -21.49 -2.38
C GLN A 181 5.12 -20.99 -3.78
N GLU A 182 5.89 -19.91 -3.86
CA GLU A 182 6.40 -19.35 -5.11
C GLU A 182 7.29 -20.35 -5.88
N TYR A 183 8.09 -21.15 -5.16
CA TYR A 183 8.93 -22.17 -5.80
C TYR A 183 8.12 -23.35 -6.34
N LYS A 184 6.98 -23.67 -5.71
CA LYS A 184 6.08 -24.74 -6.15
C LYS A 184 5.31 -24.34 -7.40
N HIS A 185 4.81 -23.11 -7.46
CA HIS A 185 4.09 -22.57 -8.60
C HIS A 185 4.17 -21.04 -8.58
N VAL A 186 4.66 -20.47 -9.68
CA VAL A 186 4.67 -19.02 -9.89
C VAL A 186 3.26 -18.61 -10.28
N ASN A 187 2.63 -17.76 -9.47
CA ASN A 187 1.26 -17.32 -9.74
C ASN A 187 1.30 -15.93 -10.37
N LEU A 188 0.86 -15.85 -11.63
CA LEU A 188 0.80 -14.62 -12.42
C LEU A 188 -0.62 -14.04 -12.56
N MET A 189 -1.64 -14.61 -11.89
CA MET A 189 -3.04 -14.19 -12.07
C MET A 189 -3.31 -12.71 -11.76
N GLY A 190 -2.49 -12.10 -10.90
CA GLY A 190 -2.59 -10.69 -10.53
C GLY A 190 -1.56 -9.78 -11.21
N VAL A 191 -0.79 -10.30 -12.17
CA VAL A 191 0.20 -9.53 -12.91
C VAL A 191 -0.45 -9.01 -14.18
N ASP A 192 -0.48 -7.68 -14.32
CA ASP A 192 -0.89 -7.04 -15.56
C ASP A 192 0.27 -7.09 -16.57
N LEU A 193 0.01 -7.70 -17.73
CA LEU A 193 0.99 -7.92 -18.78
C LEU A 193 0.74 -7.02 -20.00
N GLU A 194 -0.35 -6.23 -20.04
CA GLU A 194 -0.76 -5.50 -21.24
C GLU A 194 0.26 -4.42 -21.67
N ASP A 195 0.90 -3.77 -20.68
CA ASP A 195 1.86 -2.67 -20.91
C ASP A 195 3.33 -3.11 -20.79
N GLU A 196 3.60 -4.41 -20.63
CA GLU A 196 4.96 -4.94 -20.47
C GLU A 196 5.71 -5.03 -21.82
N ASP A 197 7.00 -4.69 -21.79
CA ASP A 197 7.88 -4.83 -22.97
C ASP A 197 8.23 -6.31 -23.19
N MET A 198 7.79 -6.86 -24.32
CA MET A 198 7.97 -8.28 -24.67
C MET A 198 9.44 -8.73 -24.81
N GLU A 199 10.39 -7.80 -24.94
CA GLU A 199 11.83 -8.10 -25.05
C GLU A 199 12.62 -7.71 -23.80
N GLN A 200 12.12 -6.81 -22.96
CA GLN A 200 12.87 -6.26 -21.83
C GLN A 200 12.12 -6.27 -20.49
N SER A 201 10.95 -6.91 -20.42
CA SER A 201 10.18 -7.06 -19.18
C SER A 201 11.04 -7.64 -18.05
N PRO A 202 11.03 -7.03 -16.84
CA PRO A 202 11.70 -7.59 -15.67
C PRO A 202 11.25 -9.03 -15.34
N LEU A 203 10.03 -9.42 -15.72
CA LEU A 203 9.51 -10.76 -15.48
C LEU A 203 10.25 -11.85 -16.27
N ILE A 204 10.74 -11.54 -17.47
CA ILE A 204 11.59 -12.46 -18.26
C ILE A 204 12.84 -12.82 -17.47
N TRP A 205 13.49 -11.80 -16.88
CA TRP A 205 14.71 -11.97 -16.11
C TRP A 205 14.49 -12.74 -14.81
N TYR A 206 13.31 -12.60 -14.18
CA TYR A 206 12.92 -13.44 -13.06
C TYR A 206 12.93 -14.94 -13.43
N PHE A 207 12.29 -15.33 -14.53
CA PHE A 207 12.27 -16.72 -14.98
C PHE A 207 13.65 -17.23 -15.37
N MET A 208 14.45 -16.38 -16.02
CA MET A 208 15.84 -16.70 -16.35
C MET A 208 16.70 -16.91 -15.10
N LEU A 209 16.56 -16.08 -14.06
CA LEU A 209 17.26 -16.27 -12.78
C LEU A 209 16.82 -17.56 -12.08
N ARG A 210 15.53 -17.91 -12.13
CA ARG A 210 15.02 -19.20 -11.62
C ARG A 210 15.63 -20.38 -12.39
N ALA A 211 15.76 -20.27 -13.72
CA ALA A 211 16.41 -21.28 -14.55
C ALA A 211 17.90 -21.41 -14.21
N VAL A 212 18.62 -20.30 -14.03
CA VAL A 212 20.02 -20.30 -13.59
C VAL A 212 20.20 -21.01 -12.24
N ALA A 213 19.33 -20.73 -11.27
CA ALA A 213 19.37 -21.39 -9.96
C ALA A 213 19.15 -22.91 -10.08
N ALA A 214 18.21 -23.34 -10.94
CA ALA A 214 17.98 -24.76 -11.22
C ALA A 214 19.20 -25.41 -11.91
N PHE A 215 19.80 -24.71 -12.88
CA PHE A 215 21.01 -25.16 -13.56
C PHE A 215 22.16 -25.36 -12.58
N ALA A 216 22.42 -24.36 -11.73
CA ALA A 216 23.48 -24.42 -10.72
C ALA A 216 23.28 -25.58 -9.75
N SER A 217 22.02 -25.85 -9.34
CA SER A 217 21.70 -26.99 -8.48
C SER A 217 21.88 -28.34 -9.19
N GLN A 218 21.63 -28.44 -10.48
CA GLN A 218 21.69 -29.70 -11.22
C GLN A 218 23.10 -30.05 -11.69
N PHE A 219 23.85 -29.05 -12.19
CA PHE A 219 25.16 -29.25 -12.81
C PHE A 219 26.33 -28.85 -11.91
N ASN A 220 26.05 -28.26 -10.73
CA ASN A 220 27.07 -27.78 -9.78
C ASN A 220 28.08 -26.81 -10.39
N ARG A 221 27.64 -26.05 -11.40
CA ARG A 221 28.35 -24.96 -12.08
C ARG A 221 27.34 -23.96 -12.61
N TYR A 222 27.78 -22.75 -12.93
CA TYR A 222 26.91 -21.74 -13.54
C TYR A 222 26.93 -21.86 -15.08
N PRO A 223 25.82 -21.50 -15.75
CA PRO A 223 25.76 -21.49 -17.20
C PRO A 223 26.75 -20.47 -17.78
N GLY A 224 27.42 -20.82 -18.88
CA GLY A 224 28.43 -19.97 -19.52
C GLY A 224 29.80 -19.95 -18.83
N SER A 225 30.01 -20.74 -17.78
CA SER A 225 31.33 -20.93 -17.16
C SER A 225 32.34 -21.67 -18.05
N GLU A 226 31.86 -22.43 -19.02
CA GLU A 226 32.67 -23.16 -20.00
C GLU A 226 32.29 -22.69 -21.41
N ASP A 227 33.22 -22.03 -22.12
CA ASP A 227 32.97 -21.45 -23.45
C ASP A 227 32.42 -22.46 -24.47
N ALA A 228 32.92 -23.71 -24.42
CA ALA A 228 32.52 -24.77 -25.33
C ALA A 228 31.07 -25.26 -25.11
N ALA A 229 30.52 -25.07 -23.91
CA ALA A 229 29.18 -25.50 -23.53
C ALA A 229 28.16 -24.35 -23.49
N ALA A 230 28.60 -23.09 -23.62
CA ALA A 230 27.75 -21.90 -23.46
C ALA A 230 26.47 -21.93 -24.30
N THR A 231 26.53 -22.39 -25.56
CA THR A 231 25.35 -22.52 -26.42
C THR A 231 24.38 -23.60 -25.93
N GLN A 232 24.88 -24.72 -25.41
CA GLN A 232 24.04 -25.80 -24.87
C GLN A 232 23.41 -25.40 -23.54
N ASP A 233 24.19 -24.70 -22.70
CA ASP A 233 23.71 -24.12 -21.45
C ASP A 233 22.59 -23.12 -21.72
N GLY A 234 22.77 -22.24 -22.72
CA GLY A 234 21.76 -21.27 -23.13
C GLY A 234 20.45 -21.93 -23.57
N ALA A 235 20.52 -22.93 -24.46
CA ALA A 235 19.34 -23.68 -24.89
C ALA A 235 18.63 -24.38 -23.72
N TRP A 236 19.38 -24.90 -22.75
CA TRP A 236 18.81 -25.47 -21.53
C TRP A 236 18.09 -24.42 -20.68
N LEU A 237 18.68 -23.23 -20.50
CA LEU A 237 18.07 -22.13 -19.75
C LEU A 237 16.75 -21.69 -20.37
N VAL A 238 16.69 -21.51 -21.69
CA VAL A 238 15.45 -21.16 -22.39
C VAL A 238 14.38 -22.22 -22.16
N ALA A 239 14.72 -23.50 -22.35
CA ALA A 239 13.77 -24.59 -22.16
C ALA A 239 13.22 -24.62 -20.72
N GLN A 240 14.10 -24.43 -19.72
CA GLN A 240 13.71 -24.44 -18.32
C GLN A 240 12.89 -23.20 -17.94
N ALA A 241 13.27 -22.01 -18.41
CA ALA A 241 12.54 -20.77 -18.15
C ALA A 241 11.14 -20.81 -18.78
N LYS A 242 11.02 -21.29 -20.02
CA LYS A 242 9.72 -21.51 -20.69
C LYS A 242 8.84 -22.52 -19.95
N ALA A 243 9.42 -23.59 -19.42
CA ALA A 243 8.68 -24.56 -18.62
C ALA A 243 8.14 -23.95 -17.30
N LEU A 244 8.88 -23.00 -16.71
CA LEU A 244 8.43 -22.28 -15.50
C LEU A 244 7.38 -21.21 -15.82
N ALA A 245 7.46 -20.59 -16.98
CA ALA A 245 6.50 -19.61 -17.50
C ALA A 245 5.34 -20.26 -18.28
N ALA A 246 5.21 -21.59 -18.22
CA ALA A 246 4.16 -22.31 -18.94
C ALA A 246 2.78 -21.74 -18.60
N ASP A 247 1.89 -21.73 -19.60
CA ASP A 247 0.54 -21.18 -19.51
C ASP A 247 0.47 -19.65 -19.29
N SER A 248 1.56 -18.92 -19.61
CA SER A 248 1.60 -17.45 -19.62
C SER A 248 2.19 -16.90 -20.92
N ASP A 249 1.82 -15.67 -21.30
CA ASP A 249 2.34 -14.99 -22.49
C ASP A 249 3.86 -14.77 -22.42
N VAL A 250 4.41 -14.69 -21.21
CA VAL A 250 5.86 -14.55 -20.94
C VAL A 250 6.67 -15.71 -21.52
N MET A 251 6.07 -16.88 -21.69
CA MET A 251 6.74 -18.04 -22.31
C MET A 251 7.26 -17.71 -23.71
N ASP A 252 6.48 -16.94 -24.49
CA ASP A 252 6.83 -16.59 -25.86
C ASP A 252 7.85 -15.44 -25.93
N TRP A 253 7.94 -14.64 -24.85
CA TRP A 253 8.89 -13.53 -24.70
C TRP A 253 10.32 -14.01 -24.42
N ILE A 254 10.48 -15.21 -23.85
CA ILE A 254 11.79 -15.78 -23.55
C ILE A 254 12.44 -16.28 -24.85
N THR A 255 13.57 -15.69 -25.21
CA THR A 255 14.33 -15.99 -26.43
C THR A 255 15.77 -16.44 -26.14
N ASP A 256 16.45 -16.94 -27.18
CA ASP A 256 17.87 -17.31 -27.10
C ASP A 256 18.78 -16.12 -26.77
N ASP A 257 18.40 -14.90 -27.13
CA ASP A 257 19.16 -13.67 -26.82
C ASP A 257 19.21 -13.42 -25.31
N HIS A 258 18.12 -13.70 -24.59
CA HIS A 258 18.09 -13.63 -23.13
C HIS A 258 19.04 -14.65 -22.51
N ALA A 259 19.10 -15.86 -23.06
CA ALA A 259 20.00 -16.90 -22.58
C ALA A 259 21.48 -16.60 -22.91
N LEU A 260 21.75 -16.00 -24.07
CA LEU A 260 23.07 -15.47 -24.41
C LEU A 260 23.50 -14.42 -23.38
N GLU A 261 22.63 -13.48 -23.04
CA GLU A 261 22.94 -12.44 -22.07
C GLU A 261 23.14 -13.00 -20.66
N MET A 262 22.34 -13.98 -20.25
CA MET A 262 22.51 -14.66 -18.96
C MET A 262 23.81 -15.45 -18.90
N THR A 263 24.13 -16.25 -19.92
CA THR A 263 25.40 -17.01 -19.96
C THR A 263 26.61 -16.08 -19.97
N ARG A 264 26.50 -14.89 -20.61
CA ARG A 264 27.54 -13.85 -20.60
C ARG A 264 27.74 -13.21 -19.23
N SER A 265 26.69 -13.03 -18.44
CA SER A 265 26.69 -12.22 -17.21
C SER A 265 26.60 -13.02 -15.90
N CYS A 266 26.34 -14.33 -15.95
CA CYS A 266 25.90 -15.16 -14.81
C CYS A 266 26.77 -15.10 -13.54
N GLN A 267 28.05 -14.77 -13.64
CA GLN A 267 28.99 -14.69 -12.51
C GLN A 267 29.55 -13.29 -12.28
N VAL A 268 28.95 -12.27 -12.88
CA VAL A 268 29.42 -10.88 -12.78
C VAL A 268 28.51 -10.09 -11.87
N GLU A 269 29.10 -9.47 -10.85
CA GLU A 269 28.41 -8.49 -9.99
C GLU A 269 28.93 -7.09 -10.32
N LEU A 270 28.14 -6.33 -11.09
CA LEU A 270 28.49 -4.97 -11.47
C LEU A 270 28.24 -4.01 -10.30
N HIS A 271 29.24 -3.18 -9.96
CA HIS A 271 29.16 -2.28 -8.82
C HIS A 271 27.96 -1.32 -8.85
N ASN A 272 27.64 -0.76 -10.02
CA ASN A 272 26.49 0.14 -10.17
C ASN A 272 25.15 -0.57 -9.94
N ILE A 273 25.00 -1.80 -10.43
CA ILE A 273 23.79 -2.61 -10.20
C ILE A 273 23.68 -3.00 -8.72
N ALA A 274 24.79 -3.47 -8.13
CA ALA A 274 24.84 -3.78 -6.70
C ALA A 274 24.53 -2.56 -5.82
N ALA A 275 25.02 -1.38 -6.18
CA ALA A 275 24.73 -0.14 -5.47
C ALA A 275 23.24 0.26 -5.51
N VAL A 276 22.60 0.12 -6.68
CA VAL A 276 21.14 0.37 -6.83
C VAL A 276 20.36 -0.61 -5.95
N MET A 277 20.63 -1.92 -6.08
CA MET A 277 19.95 -2.94 -5.29
C MET A 277 20.19 -2.77 -3.79
N GLY A 278 21.40 -2.37 -3.38
CA GLY A 278 21.75 -2.07 -2.00
C GLY A 278 20.95 -0.90 -1.43
N GLY A 279 20.71 0.16 -2.21
CA GLY A 279 19.88 1.29 -1.80
C GLY A 279 18.42 0.89 -1.57
N ILE A 280 17.85 0.10 -2.49
CA ILE A 280 16.47 -0.40 -2.41
C ILE A 280 16.32 -1.32 -1.20
N ALA A 281 17.18 -2.33 -1.08
CA ALA A 281 17.14 -3.28 0.02
C ALA A 281 17.33 -2.61 1.39
N ALA A 282 18.22 -1.61 1.49
CA ALA A 282 18.41 -0.85 2.71
C ALA A 282 17.15 -0.07 3.10
N GLN A 283 16.47 0.57 2.13
CA GLN A 283 15.23 1.27 2.41
C GLN A 283 14.13 0.30 2.85
N GLU A 284 13.94 -0.83 2.18
CA GLU A 284 12.96 -1.85 2.58
C GLU A 284 13.24 -2.38 3.99
N ALA A 285 14.51 -2.59 4.36
CA ALA A 285 14.88 -2.95 5.73
C ALA A 285 14.50 -1.86 6.74
N VAL A 286 14.70 -0.57 6.42
CA VAL A 286 14.27 0.55 7.28
C VAL A 286 12.75 0.57 7.46
N LYS A 287 11.97 0.28 6.41
CA LYS A 287 10.51 0.20 6.52
C LYS A 287 10.07 -0.90 7.49
N LEU A 288 10.68 -2.08 7.38
CA LEU A 288 10.41 -3.23 8.26
C LEU A 288 10.81 -2.96 9.72
N ILE A 289 11.91 -2.26 9.96
CA ILE A 289 12.39 -1.94 11.31
C ILE A 289 11.52 -0.85 11.97
N THR A 290 11.12 0.16 11.20
CA THR A 290 10.42 1.34 11.76
C THR A 290 8.90 1.17 11.80
N HIS A 291 8.33 0.30 10.96
CA HIS A 291 6.89 0.13 10.78
C HIS A 291 6.16 1.43 10.37
N GLN A 292 6.84 2.34 9.67
CA GLN A 292 6.32 3.67 9.30
C GLN A 292 5.89 3.80 7.84
N PHE A 293 6.28 2.86 6.98
CA PHE A 293 5.99 2.89 5.55
C PHE A 293 5.66 1.50 5.04
N GLU A 294 4.97 1.44 3.91
CA GLU A 294 4.58 0.19 3.26
C GLU A 294 5.78 -0.45 2.52
N PRO A 295 6.18 -1.67 2.89
CA PRO A 295 7.19 -2.43 2.16
C PRO A 295 6.67 -2.90 0.80
N LEU A 296 7.60 -3.22 -0.12
CA LEU A 296 7.25 -3.86 -1.38
C LEU A 296 6.58 -5.22 -1.13
N ASN A 297 5.51 -5.50 -1.87
CA ASN A 297 4.84 -6.79 -1.81
C ASN A 297 5.56 -7.81 -2.70
N ASN A 298 6.32 -8.71 -2.06
CA ASN A 298 6.94 -9.89 -2.66
C ASN A 298 8.21 -9.58 -3.50
N THR A 299 8.17 -9.62 -4.82
CA THR A 299 9.38 -9.69 -5.66
C THR A 299 9.59 -8.42 -6.47
N TYR A 300 10.69 -7.71 -6.22
CA TYR A 300 11.14 -6.59 -7.03
C TYR A 300 12.25 -7.03 -7.98
N VAL A 301 12.10 -6.73 -9.27
CA VAL A 301 13.09 -7.06 -10.30
C VAL A 301 13.50 -5.80 -11.03
N PHE A 302 14.81 -5.59 -11.11
CA PHE A 302 15.42 -4.48 -11.83
C PHE A 302 16.19 -4.98 -13.05
N ASN A 303 15.79 -4.54 -14.23
CA ASN A 303 16.50 -4.76 -15.49
C ASN A 303 17.44 -3.57 -15.76
N GLY A 304 18.73 -3.76 -15.48
CA GLY A 304 19.75 -2.74 -15.72
C GLY A 304 20.09 -2.48 -17.20
N ILE A 305 19.64 -3.32 -18.13
CA ILE A 305 19.88 -3.16 -19.57
C ILE A 305 18.98 -2.05 -20.13
N SER A 306 17.70 -2.11 -19.79
CA SER A 306 16.68 -1.13 -20.21
C SER A 306 16.43 -0.02 -19.19
N GLY A 307 16.95 -0.17 -17.96
CA GLY A 307 16.69 0.75 -16.86
C GLY A 307 15.26 0.65 -16.30
N MET A 308 14.58 -0.47 -16.53
CA MET A 308 13.21 -0.72 -16.07
C MET A 308 13.19 -1.53 -14.78
N ALA A 309 12.15 -1.33 -13.97
CA ALA A 309 11.92 -2.13 -12.78
C ALA A 309 10.43 -2.35 -12.55
N ALA A 310 10.10 -3.48 -11.94
CA ALA A 310 8.73 -3.83 -11.60
C ALA A 310 8.66 -4.62 -10.30
N THR A 311 7.50 -4.57 -9.65
CA THR A 311 7.18 -5.35 -8.46
C THR A 311 6.08 -6.33 -8.81
N TYR A 312 6.28 -7.60 -8.47
CA TYR A 312 5.38 -8.68 -8.81
C TYR A 312 5.01 -9.48 -7.56
N GLN A 313 3.72 -9.73 -7.41
CA GLN A 313 3.19 -10.63 -6.37
C GLN A 313 3.25 -12.08 -6.90
N LEU A 314 4.45 -12.69 -6.92
CA LEU A 314 4.80 -14.01 -7.49
C LEU A 314 4.62 -15.26 -6.63
#